data_AF-A0A2U1ZR98-F1
#
_entry.id   AF-A0A2U1ZR98-F1
#
_cell.length_a   1.000
_cell.length_b   1.000
_cell.length_c   1.000
_cell.angle_alpha   90.00
_cell.angle_beta   90.00
_cell.angle_gamma   90.00
#
_symmetry.space_group_name_H-M   'P 1'
#
loop_
_entity.id
_entity.type
_entity.pdbx_description
1 polymer ?
#
loop_
_entity_poly.entity_id
_entity_poly.type
_entity_poly.pdbx_seq_one_letter_code
_entity_poly.pdbx_strand_id
1 'polypeptide(L)'
;MIILDEATARRALERVGTLQREITELGGDARTGADEIADLLQSVVLFLKSSGSYSSSLREHVVTPMWEWAMYTIAPRALREDDAEARYLVDKIIALRSELEDGILRE
;
A
#
# COMPACT_ATOMS: atom_id res chain seq x y z
N MET A 1 -0.09 3.47 13.19
CA MET A 1 1.04 2.85 13.94
C MET A 1 2.24 3.77 13.81
N ILE A 2 3.08 3.98 14.83
CA ILE A 2 4.31 4.78 14.68
C ILE A 2 5.49 3.82 14.45
N ILE A 3 6.23 4.02 13.36
CA ILE A 3 7.42 3.22 13.00
C ILE A 3 8.66 4.07 13.31
N LEU A 4 9.51 3.56 14.20
CA LEU A 4 10.70 4.26 14.71
C LEU A 4 12.02 3.56 14.36
N ASP A 5 11.95 2.36 13.79
CA ASP A 5 13.11 1.53 13.47
C ASP A 5 12.86 0.65 12.24
N GLU A 6 13.96 0.21 11.62
CA GLU A 6 13.93 -0.60 10.40
C GLU A 6 13.27 -1.98 10.62
N ALA A 7 13.40 -2.57 11.81
CA ALA A 7 12.81 -3.87 12.11
C ALA A 7 11.28 -3.79 12.13
N THR A 8 10.74 -2.68 12.61
CA THR A 8 9.31 -2.38 12.63
C THR A 8 8.81 -2.01 11.24
N ALA A 9 9.59 -1.27 10.45
CA ALA A 9 9.29 -1.03 9.03
C ALA A 9 9.21 -2.34 8.23
N ARG A 10 10.15 -3.26 8.47
CA ARG A 10 10.16 -4.58 7.82
C ARG A 10 8.93 -5.41 8.20
N ARG A 11 8.59 -5.48 9.48
CA ARG A 11 7.38 -6.17 9.95
C ARG A 11 6.10 -5.57 9.37
N ALA A 12 6.05 -4.25 9.21
CA ALA A 12 4.92 -3.59 8.55
C ALA A 12 4.77 -4.04 7.09
N LEU A 13 5.88 -4.11 6.33
CA LEU A 13 5.87 -4.61 4.95
C LEU A 13 5.50 -6.10 4.86
N GLU A 14 5.97 -6.93 5.78
CA GLU A 14 5.57 -8.34 5.89
C GLU A 14 4.06 -8.49 6.15
N ARG A 15 3.50 -7.63 7.01
CA ARG A 15 2.06 -7.57 7.26
C ARG A 15 1.28 -7.12 6.02
N VAL A 16 1.77 -6.13 5.28
CA VAL A 16 1.19 -5.73 3.98
C VAL A 16 1.14 -6.94 3.03
N GLY A 17 2.23 -7.69 2.87
CA GLY A 17 2.24 -8.88 2.03
C GLY A 17 1.25 -9.96 2.48
N THR A 18 1.08 -10.12 3.80
CA THR A 18 0.09 -11.04 4.39
C THR A 18 -1.34 -10.61 4.04
N LEU A 19 -1.67 -9.33 4.22
CA LEU A 19 -2.98 -8.76 3.89
C LEU A 19 -3.28 -8.89 2.38
N GLN A 20 -2.29 -8.59 1.53
CA GLN A 20 -2.42 -8.75 0.09
C GLN A 20 -2.80 -10.19 -0.26
N ARG A 21 -2.13 -11.17 0.36
CA ARG A 21 -2.43 -12.59 0.18
C ARG A 21 -3.81 -12.98 0.69
N GLU A 22 -4.22 -12.48 1.86
CA GLU A 22 -5.54 -12.73 2.43
C GLU A 22 -6.65 -12.23 1.48
N ILE A 23 -6.49 -11.03 0.92
CA ILE A 23 -7.44 -10.41 -0.02
C ILE A 23 -7.51 -11.16 -1.35
N THR A 24 -6.37 -11.64 -1.87
CA THR A 24 -6.29 -12.22 -3.22
C THR A 24 -6.55 -13.71 -3.25
N GLU A 25 -6.01 -14.47 -2.31
CA GLU A 25 -6.06 -15.94 -2.31
C GLU A 25 -7.18 -16.49 -1.42
N LEU A 26 -7.47 -15.81 -0.30
CA LEU A 26 -8.34 -16.34 0.74
C LEU A 26 -9.73 -15.69 0.76
N GLY A 27 -9.97 -14.71 -0.11
CA GLY A 27 -11.23 -13.98 -0.16
C GLY A 27 -11.49 -13.17 1.11
N GLY A 28 -10.44 -12.69 1.78
CA GLY A 28 -10.54 -11.84 2.95
C GLY A 28 -11.22 -10.50 2.64
N ASP A 29 -11.72 -9.84 3.69
CA ASP A 29 -12.37 -8.51 3.62
C ASP A 29 -11.42 -7.50 2.98
N ALA A 30 -11.72 -7.12 1.74
CA ALA A 30 -10.87 -6.24 0.96
C ALA A 30 -10.90 -4.81 1.47
N ARG A 31 -11.97 -4.40 2.16
CA ARG A 31 -12.10 -3.04 2.71
C ARG A 31 -11.24 -2.88 3.95
N THR A 32 -11.41 -3.77 4.94
CA THR A 32 -10.61 -3.71 6.18
C THR A 32 -9.12 -3.90 5.86
N GLY A 33 -8.80 -4.81 4.94
CA GLY A 33 -7.44 -5.00 4.47
C GLY A 33 -6.87 -3.78 3.72
N ALA A 34 -7.68 -3.05 2.93
CA ALA A 34 -7.27 -1.82 2.26
C ALA A 34 -6.81 -0.74 3.24
N ASP A 35 -7.62 -0.50 4.27
CA ASP A 35 -7.35 0.55 5.25
C ASP A 35 -6.08 0.21 6.04
N GLU A 36 -5.91 -1.05 6.46
CA GLU A 36 -4.70 -1.48 7.16
C GLU A 36 -3.45 -1.40 6.26
N ILE A 37 -3.54 -1.83 5.00
CA ILE A 37 -2.43 -1.69 4.02
C ILE A 37 -2.03 -0.21 3.88
N ALA A 38 -3.02 0.68 3.74
CA ALA A 38 -2.75 2.09 3.54
C ALA A 38 -2.04 2.73 4.76
N ASP A 39 -2.53 2.45 5.96
CA ASP A 39 -1.94 2.94 7.21
C ASP A 39 -0.50 2.44 7.40
N LEU A 40 -0.25 1.16 7.11
CA LEU A 40 1.08 0.55 7.21
C LEU A 40 2.05 1.19 6.22
N LEU A 41 1.66 1.33 4.96
CA LEU A 41 2.51 1.89 3.92
C LEU A 41 2.81 3.37 4.16
N GLN A 42 1.82 4.15 4.58
CA GLN A 42 2.05 5.55 4.96
C GLN A 42 3.05 5.66 6.12
N SER A 43 2.92 4.79 7.13
CA SER A 43 3.84 4.75 8.27
C SER A 43 5.26 4.37 7.85
N VAL A 44 5.41 3.41 6.93
CA VAL A 44 6.71 2.97 6.39
C VAL A 44 7.37 4.10 5.60
N VAL A 45 6.62 4.79 4.74
CA VAL A 45 7.18 5.90 3.95
C VAL A 45 7.62 7.06 4.86
N LEU A 46 6.81 7.42 5.87
CA LEU A 46 7.19 8.46 6.83
C LEU A 46 8.50 8.11 7.55
N PHE A 47 8.65 6.86 8.00
CA PHE A 47 9.87 6.38 8.62
C PHE A 47 11.07 6.48 7.66
N LEU A 48 10.94 5.92 6.46
CA LEU A 48 12.03 5.89 5.48
C LEU A 48 12.47 7.29 5.04
N LYS A 49 11.55 8.24 4.94
CA LYS A 49 11.89 9.66 4.73
C LYS A 49 12.68 10.22 5.89
N SER A 50 12.22 9.99 7.12
CA SER A 50 12.91 10.47 8.32
C SER A 50 14.31 9.88 8.50
N SER A 51 14.56 8.67 7.99
CA SER A 51 15.87 8.02 8.01
C SER A 51 16.79 8.43 6.85
N GLY A 52 16.35 9.32 5.96
CA GLY A 52 17.15 9.79 4.82
C GLY A 52 17.23 8.80 3.65
N SER A 53 16.26 7.89 3.50
CA SER A 53 16.17 7.07 2.28
C SER A 53 15.83 7.93 1.06
N TYR A 54 16.46 7.61 -0.07
CA TYR A 54 16.24 8.30 -1.33
C TYR A 54 14.83 8.02 -1.90
N SER A 55 14.26 9.06 -2.50
CA SER A 55 12.98 9.03 -3.22
C SER A 55 12.87 7.92 -4.26
N SER A 56 13.97 7.58 -4.95
CA SER A 56 14.03 6.51 -5.94
C SER A 56 13.79 5.13 -5.32
N SER A 57 14.47 4.80 -4.23
CA SER A 57 14.33 3.52 -3.53
C SER A 57 12.92 3.35 -2.94
N LEU A 58 12.33 4.42 -2.42
CA LEU A 58 10.95 4.43 -1.95
C LEU A 58 9.95 4.11 -3.08
N ARG A 59 10.15 4.73 -4.24
CA ARG A 59 9.30 4.49 -5.41
C ARG A 59 9.43 3.04 -5.88
N GLU A 60 10.65 2.57 -6.08
CA GLU A 60 10.92 1.24 -6.65
C GLU A 60 10.50 0.08 -5.73
N HIS A 61 10.71 0.20 -4.42
CA HIS A 61 10.52 -0.93 -3.51
C HIS A 61 9.20 -0.91 -2.75
N VAL A 62 8.48 0.22 -2.72
CA VAL A 62 7.24 0.35 -1.94
C VAL A 62 6.08 0.78 -2.83
N VAL A 63 6.21 1.92 -3.52
CA VAL A 63 5.09 2.50 -4.27
C VAL A 63 4.75 1.69 -5.51
N THR A 64 5.75 1.36 -6.34
CA THR A 64 5.53 0.61 -7.59
C THR A 64 4.95 -0.78 -7.34
N PRO A 65 5.48 -1.63 -6.43
CA PRO A 65 4.91 -2.95 -6.20
C PRO A 65 3.47 -2.91 -5.67
N MET A 66 3.16 -1.96 -4.78
CA MET A 66 1.78 -1.75 -4.30
C MET A 66 0.85 -1.38 -5.46
N TRP A 67 1.28 -0.45 -6.31
CA TRP A 67 0.51 -0.01 -7.47
C TRP A 67 0.25 -1.15 -8.44
N GLU A 68 1.28 -1.92 -8.79
CA GLU A 68 1.16 -3.06 -9.69
C GLU A 68 0.19 -4.11 -9.14
N TRP A 69 0.29 -4.43 -7.85
CA TRP A 69 -0.66 -5.34 -7.21
C TRP A 69 -2.11 -4.84 -7.31
N ALA A 70 -2.36 -3.57 -6.99
CA ALA A 70 -3.69 -2.98 -7.07
C ALA A 70 -4.25 -3.03 -8.50
N MET A 71 -3.45 -2.64 -9.48
CA MET A 71 -3.90 -2.52 -10.87
C MET A 71 -4.06 -3.87 -11.57
N TYR A 72 -3.17 -4.84 -11.31
CA TYR A 72 -3.20 -6.12 -12.00
C TYR A 72 -4.00 -7.19 -11.26
N THR A 73 -4.25 -7.03 -9.96
CA THR A 73 -4.92 -8.05 -9.15
C THR A 73 -6.29 -7.60 -8.66
N ILE A 74 -6.43 -6.35 -8.22
CA ILE A 74 -7.68 -5.87 -7.61
C ILE A 74 -8.58 -5.14 -8.62
N ALA A 75 -8.02 -4.24 -9.43
CA ALA A 75 -8.80 -3.46 -10.41
C ALA A 75 -9.64 -4.33 -11.37
N PRO A 76 -9.17 -5.49 -11.87
CA PRO A 76 -10.01 -6.37 -12.68
C PRO A 76 -11.25 -6.90 -11.95
N ARG A 77 -11.18 -7.07 -10.62
CA ARG A 77 -12.33 -7.44 -9.77
C ARG A 77 -13.25 -6.24 -9.58
N ALA A 78 -12.68 -5.06 -9.35
CA ALA A 78 -13.41 -3.79 -9.17
C ALA A 78 -14.27 -3.41 -10.39
N LEU A 79 -13.86 -3.83 -11.59
CA LEU A 79 -14.63 -3.63 -12.83
C LEU A 79 -15.89 -4.51 -12.90
N ARG A 80 -16.02 -5.54 -12.06
CA ARG A 80 -17.24 -6.35 -11.95
C ARG A 80 -18.25 -5.55 -11.11
N GLU A 81 -19.46 -5.34 -11.63
CA GLU A 81 -20.45 -4.39 -11.08
C GLU A 81 -20.86 -4.65 -9.62
N ASP A 82 -20.55 -5.82 -9.05
CA ASP A 82 -20.93 -6.21 -7.69
C ASP A 82 -19.77 -6.16 -6.66
N ASP A 83 -18.53 -5.89 -7.06
CA ASP A 83 -17.38 -5.90 -6.13
C ASP A 83 -17.07 -4.48 -5.61
N ALA A 84 -17.93 -4.00 -4.70
CA ALA A 84 -17.78 -2.68 -4.08
C ALA A 84 -16.51 -2.57 -3.21
N GLU A 85 -16.08 -3.67 -2.61
CA GLU A 85 -14.87 -3.70 -1.78
C GLU A 85 -13.60 -3.59 -2.62
N ALA A 86 -13.53 -4.26 -3.78
CA ALA A 86 -12.41 -4.11 -4.70
C ALA A 86 -12.31 -2.69 -5.26
N ARG A 87 -13.45 -2.03 -5.55
CA ARG A 87 -13.46 -0.61 -5.95
C ARG A 87 -12.89 0.29 -4.87
N TYR A 88 -13.36 0.12 -3.63
CA TYR A 88 -12.84 0.87 -2.48
C TYR A 88 -11.33 0.71 -2.32
N LEU A 89 -10.83 -0.52 -2.39
CA LEU A 89 -9.40 -0.84 -2.26
C LEU A 89 -8.56 -0.17 -3.36
N VAL A 90 -9.03 -0.19 -4.61
CA VAL A 90 -8.35 0.46 -5.74
C VAL A 90 -8.31 1.97 -5.56
N ASP A 91 -9.44 2.59 -5.22
CA ASP A 91 -9.54 4.04 -5.01
C ASP A 91 -8.61 4.50 -3.87
N LYS A 92 -8.56 3.71 -2.79
CA LYS A 92 -7.68 3.97 -1.64
C LYS A 92 -6.20 3.92 -2.04
N ILE A 93 -5.80 2.92 -2.84
CA ILE A 93 -4.41 2.78 -3.30
C ILE A 93 -4.04 3.86 -4.31
N ILE A 94 -4.96 4.28 -5.18
CA ILE A 94 -4.76 5.43 -6.08
C ILE A 94 -4.51 6.69 -5.28
N ALA A 95 -5.35 6.98 -4.28
CA ALA A 95 -5.18 8.14 -3.41
C ALA A 95 -3.84 8.11 -2.68
N LEU A 96 -3.52 6.97 -2.06
CA LEU A 96 -2.25 6.77 -1.36
C LEU A 96 -1.05 6.97 -2.29
N ARG A 97 -1.07 6.38 -3.50
CA ARG A 97 0.01 6.58 -4.47
C ARG A 97 0.18 8.07 -4.79
N SER A 98 -0.90 8.80 -5.04
CA SER A 98 -0.84 10.23 -5.32
C SER A 98 -0.22 11.00 -4.15
N GLU A 99 -0.63 10.72 -2.91
CA GLU A 99 -0.08 11.35 -1.71
C GLU A 99 1.42 11.04 -1.54
N LEU A 100 1.82 9.79 -1.79
CA LEU A 100 3.20 9.35 -1.69
C LEU A 100 4.06 9.97 -2.80
N GLU A 101 3.58 10.01 -4.04
CA GLU A 101 4.28 10.63 -5.17
C GLU A 101 4.40 12.15 -5.01
N ASP A 102 3.34 12.84 -4.58
CA ASP A 102 3.39 14.28 -4.27
C ASP A 102 4.37 14.58 -3.15
N GLY A 103 4.37 13.74 -2.10
CA GLY A 103 5.32 13.85 -1.01
C GLY A 103 6.76 13.56 -1.44
N ILE A 104 6.97 12.75 -2.48
CA ILE A 104 8.29 12.42 -3.03
C ILE A 104 8.79 13.51 -3.98
N LEU A 105 7.90 14.16 -4.75
CA LEU A 105 8.25 15.15 -5.79
C LEU A 105 8.47 16.58 -5.27
N ARG A 106 8.07 16.88 -4.02
CA ARG A 106 8.23 18.20 -3.39
C ARG A 106 9.58 18.40 -2.67
N GLU A 107 10.47 17.41 -2.73
CA GLU A 107 11.88 17.48 -2.28
C GLU A 107 12.83 17.67 -3.46
#